data_AF-A0A1D4R6U8-F1
#
_entry.id   AF-A0A1D4R6U8-F1
#
_cell.length_a   1.000
_cell.length_b   1.000
_cell.length_c   1.000
_cell.angle_alpha   90.00
_cell.angle_beta   90.00
_cell.angle_gamma   90.00
#
_symmetry.space_group_name_H-M   'P 1'
#
loop_
_entity.id
_entity.type
_entity.pdbx_description
1 polymer ?
#
loop_
_entity_poly.entity_id
_entity_poly.type
_entity_poly.pdbx_seq_one_letter_code
_entity_poly.pdbx_strand_id
1 'polypeptide(L)'
;MINQSIHTLDLMQLLCGKINTIKGTVSQLLDYDIEVEDTASAHIKFENDANGMFFATNANFGNSSIELQVILENGKFTIKDNMLTRTDEQGNKVKIIEDAKMKNSKSYYGPSHSKLIAQFYESYCMITITSFMLKMHYHLLL
;
A
#
# COMPACT_ATOMS: atom_id res chain seq x y z
N MET A 1 12.58 7.58 -8.73
CA MET A 1 12.00 6.33 -8.16
C MET A 1 11.06 6.61 -6.98
N ILE A 2 11.47 7.46 -6.02
CA ILE A 2 10.74 7.71 -4.76
C ILE A 2 9.27 8.15 -4.93
N ASN A 3 8.98 8.93 -5.96
CA ASN A 3 7.62 9.45 -6.23
C ASN A 3 6.54 8.37 -6.40
N GLN A 4 6.92 7.13 -6.71
CA GLN A 4 5.96 6.02 -6.82
C GLN A 4 6.14 4.98 -5.71
N SER A 5 7.38 4.65 -5.38
CA SER A 5 7.66 3.58 -4.42
C SER A 5 7.32 3.96 -2.96
N ILE A 6 7.19 5.25 -2.66
CA ILE A 6 6.76 5.74 -1.34
C ILE A 6 5.34 5.27 -0.98
N HIS A 7 4.45 5.09 -1.96
CA HIS A 7 3.10 4.56 -1.71
C HIS A 7 3.12 3.12 -1.19
N THR A 8 4.08 2.31 -1.64
CA THR A 8 4.24 0.94 -1.13
C THR A 8 4.79 0.95 0.30
N LEU A 9 5.69 1.88 0.64
CA LEU A 9 6.17 2.04 2.02
C LEU A 9 5.05 2.47 2.96
N ASP A 10 4.17 3.39 2.53
CA ASP A 10 3.00 3.81 3.29
C ASP A 10 2.07 2.62 3.59
N LEU A 11 1.80 1.77 2.60
CA LEU A 11 1.04 0.53 2.81
C LEU A 11 1.72 -0.44 3.79
N MET A 12 3.04 -0.58 3.74
CA MET A 12 3.77 -1.41 4.72
C MET A 12 3.59 -0.87 6.14
N GLN A 13 3.66 0.45 6.33
CA GLN A 13 3.43 1.08 7.62
C GLN A 13 1.97 0.97 8.08
N LEU A 14 1.01 1.09 7.17
CA LEU A 14 -0.41 0.88 7.47
C LEU A 14 -0.69 -0.55 7.96
N LEU A 15 -0.05 -1.56 7.36
CA LEU A 15 -0.26 -2.96 7.70
C LEU A 15 0.52 -3.41 8.94
N CYS A 16 1.78 -2.99 9.07
CA CYS A 16 2.67 -3.47 10.13
C CYS A 16 2.76 -2.51 11.32
N GLY A 17 2.23 -1.29 11.23
CA GLY A 17 2.25 -0.30 12.29
C GLY A 17 3.57 0.49 12.35
N LYS A 18 3.92 0.94 13.56
CA LYS A 18 5.04 1.86 13.77
C LYS A 18 6.39 1.18 13.50
N ILE A 19 7.25 1.89 12.79
CA ILE A 19 8.61 1.45 12.47
C ILE A 19 9.52 1.72 13.68
N ASN A 20 10.31 0.72 14.06
CA ASN A 20 11.34 0.81 15.08
C ASN A 20 12.70 1.18 14.49
N THR A 21 13.17 0.44 13.47
CA THR A 21 14.46 0.71 12.81
C THR A 21 14.42 0.43 11.31
N ILE A 22 15.26 1.12 10.55
CA ILE A 22 15.44 0.90 9.11
C ILE A 22 16.94 0.83 8.81
N LYS A 23 17.35 -0.13 7.98
CA LYS A 23 18.67 -0.18 7.35
C LYS A 23 18.48 -0.35 5.85
N GLY A 24 19.03 0.55 5.05
CA GLY A 24 18.84 0.53 3.60
C GLY A 24 20.07 0.92 2.80
N THR A 25 19.99 0.71 1.50
CA THR A 25 20.98 1.10 0.50
C THR A 25 20.28 1.71 -0.71
N VAL A 26 20.96 2.64 -1.38
CA VAL A 26 20.52 3.26 -2.63
C VAL A 26 21.65 3.21 -3.64
N SER A 27 21.31 3.14 -4.93
CA SER A 27 22.27 3.08 -6.02
C SER A 27 21.71 3.68 -7.31
N GLN A 28 22.61 3.92 -8.26
CA GLN A 28 22.32 4.31 -9.64
C GLN A 28 22.81 3.20 -10.57
N LEU A 29 21.99 2.19 -10.81
CA LEU A 29 22.35 1.01 -11.60
C LEU A 29 22.40 1.27 -13.11
N LEU A 30 21.59 2.21 -13.60
CA LEU A 30 21.53 2.57 -15.02
C LEU A 30 22.67 3.51 -15.44
N ASP A 31 23.42 4.05 -14.47
CA ASP A 31 24.55 4.97 -14.68
C ASP A 31 24.20 6.13 -15.62
N TYR A 32 22.97 6.62 -15.50
CA TYR A 32 22.56 7.86 -16.16
C TYR A 32 23.10 9.05 -15.37
N ASP A 33 23.42 10.13 -16.10
CA ASP A 33 23.84 11.41 -15.52
C ASP A 33 22.63 12.14 -14.90
N ILE A 34 22.10 11.56 -13.82
CA ILE A 34 21.02 12.10 -13.01
C ILE A 34 21.52 12.22 -11.56
N GLU A 35 21.00 13.18 -10.80
CA GLU A 35 21.43 13.39 -9.40
C GLU A 35 20.75 12.44 -8.40
N VAL A 36 19.78 11.65 -8.85
CA VAL A 36 18.88 10.85 -7.99
C VAL A 36 19.08 9.36 -8.18
N GLU A 37 18.82 8.60 -7.12
CA GLU A 37 18.87 7.13 -7.15
C GLU A 37 17.80 6.54 -8.09
N ASP A 38 18.17 5.43 -8.75
CA ASP A 38 17.24 4.64 -9.55
C ASP A 38 16.83 3.35 -8.87
N THR A 39 17.51 2.96 -7.78
CA THR A 39 17.31 1.71 -7.06
C THR A 39 17.49 1.92 -5.57
N ALA A 40 16.57 1.38 -4.77
CA ALA A 40 16.69 1.33 -3.32
C ALA A 40 16.25 -0.01 -2.75
N SER A 41 16.89 -0.41 -1.66
CA SER A 41 16.50 -1.56 -0.85
C SER A 41 16.56 -1.22 0.63
N ALA A 42 15.70 -1.82 1.43
CA ALA A 42 15.69 -1.61 2.88
C ALA A 42 15.19 -2.83 3.63
N HIS A 43 15.83 -3.10 4.77
CA HIS A 43 15.33 -3.95 5.83
C HIS A 43 14.71 -3.06 6.92
N ILE A 44 13.47 -3.35 7.28
CA ILE A 44 12.67 -2.55 8.22
C ILE A 44 12.28 -3.46 9.39
N LYS A 45 12.47 -2.99 10.63
CA LYS A 45 11.93 -3.64 11.83
C LYS A 45 10.82 -2.77 12.40
N PHE A 46 9.67 -3.37 12.67
CA PHE A 46 8.53 -2.72 13.28
C PHE A 46 8.54 -2.91 14.82
N GLU A 47 7.77 -2.10 15.54
CA GLU A 47 7.68 -2.21 17.02
C GLU A 47 6.97 -3.49 17.49
N ASN A 48 6.18 -4.11 16.63
CA ASN A 48 5.48 -5.38 16.89
C ASN A 48 6.30 -6.62 16.47
N ASP A 49 7.62 -6.48 16.37
CA ASP A 49 8.57 -7.52 15.95
C ASP A 49 8.44 -8.04 14.50
N ALA A 50 7.51 -7.48 13.70
CA ALA A 50 7.46 -7.77 12.27
C ALA A 50 8.73 -7.28 11.56
N ASN A 51 9.17 -8.02 10.53
CA ASN A 51 10.29 -7.65 9.66
C ASN A 51 9.76 -7.37 8.26
N GLY A 52 10.19 -6.25 7.67
CA GLY A 52 9.86 -5.83 6.32
C GLY A 52 11.10 -5.84 5.42
N MET A 53 10.91 -6.26 4.18
CA MET A 53 11.89 -6.07 3.10
C MET A 53 11.25 -5.19 2.03
N PHE A 54 11.95 -4.12 1.67
CA PHE A 54 11.54 -3.20 0.61
C PHE A 54 12.58 -3.21 -0.49
N PHE A 55 12.12 -3.22 -1.74
CA PHE A 55 12.94 -3.07 -2.93
C PHE A 55 12.16 -2.30 -3.99
N ALA A 56 12.80 -1.29 -4.57
CA ALA A 56 12.28 -0.52 -5.67
C ALA A 56 13.40 -0.24 -6.66
N THR A 57 13.08 -0.29 -7.96
CA THR A 57 14.05 0.05 -9.00
C THR A 57 13.36 0.54 -10.28
N ASN A 58 13.98 1.53 -10.92
CA ASN A 58 13.69 1.96 -12.28
C ASN A 58 14.53 1.20 -13.32
N ALA A 59 15.52 0.41 -12.89
CA ALA A 59 16.43 -0.34 -13.76
C ALA A 59 15.85 -1.67 -14.25
N ASN A 60 14.58 -1.93 -14.00
CA ASN A 60 13.92 -3.14 -14.49
C ASN A 60 13.73 -3.08 -16.02
N PHE A 61 13.91 -4.20 -16.70
CA PHE A 61 13.82 -4.27 -18.18
C PHE A 61 12.46 -3.82 -18.73
N GLY A 62 11.39 -3.94 -17.95
CA GLY A 62 10.07 -3.47 -18.34
C GLY A 62 9.22 -3.08 -17.14
N ASN A 63 8.03 -2.56 -17.42
CA ASN A 63 7.06 -2.25 -16.37
C ASN A 63 6.58 -3.56 -15.71
N SER A 64 6.61 -3.60 -14.38
CA SER A 64 6.04 -4.68 -13.58
C SER A 64 5.01 -4.11 -12.62
N SER A 65 3.96 -4.88 -12.33
CA SER A 65 3.00 -4.54 -11.28
C SER A 65 3.70 -4.47 -9.93
N ILE A 66 3.23 -3.58 -9.05
CA ILE A 66 3.67 -3.57 -7.66
C ILE A 66 3.34 -4.92 -7.03
N GLU A 67 4.28 -5.45 -6.26
CA GLU A 67 4.11 -6.67 -5.49
C GLU A 67 4.25 -6.37 -4.00
N LEU A 68 3.22 -6.71 -3.23
CA LEU A 68 3.22 -6.62 -1.76
C LEU A 68 2.82 -7.98 -1.19
N GLN A 69 3.66 -8.51 -0.31
CA GLN A 69 3.42 -9.79 0.36
C GLN A 69 3.35 -9.59 1.87
N VAL A 70 2.35 -10.22 2.49
CA VAL A 70 2.24 -10.35 3.95
C VAL A 70 2.33 -11.83 4.29
N ILE A 71 3.33 -12.19 5.08
CA ILE A 71 3.58 -13.57 5.52
C ILE A 71 3.31 -13.62 7.01
N LEU A 72 2.35 -14.47 7.38
CA LEU A 72 1.92 -14.76 8.74
C LEU A 72 2.22 -16.22 9.05
N GLU A 73 2.13 -16.60 10.32
CA GLU A 73 2.36 -17.99 10.77
C GLU A 73 1.51 -19.01 10.00
N ASN A 74 0.24 -18.66 9.72
CA ASN A 74 -0.77 -19.56 9.16
C ASN A 74 -1.22 -19.16 7.74
N GLY A 75 -0.46 -18.30 7.06
CA GLY A 75 -0.84 -17.89 5.72
C GLY A 75 0.05 -16.85 5.08
N LYS A 76 -0.02 -16.82 3.75
CA LYS A 76 0.66 -15.83 2.94
C LYS A 76 -0.35 -15.17 2.02
N PHE A 77 -0.36 -13.85 2.02
CA PHE A 77 -1.18 -13.03 1.14
C PHE A 77 -0.28 -12.26 0.18
N THR A 78 -0.70 -12.13 -1.07
CA THR A 78 0.08 -11.45 -2.11
C THR A 78 -0.84 -10.61 -2.97
N ILE A 79 -0.55 -9.31 -3.03
CA ILE A 79 -1.12 -8.38 -4.02
C ILE A 79 -0.13 -8.29 -5.18
N LYS A 80 -0.57 -8.65 -6.38
CA LYS A 80 0.18 -8.51 -7.63
C LYS A 80 -0.80 -8.50 -8.81
N ASP A 81 -0.47 -7.78 -9.88
CA ASP A 81 -1.28 -7.75 -11.11
C ASP A 81 -2.75 -7.37 -10.87
N ASN A 82 -2.97 -6.43 -9.95
CA ASN A 82 -4.30 -5.99 -9.48
C ASN A 82 -5.16 -7.09 -8.85
N MET A 83 -4.53 -8.14 -8.32
CA MET A 83 -5.17 -9.28 -7.70
C MET A 83 -4.59 -9.54 -6.31
N LEU A 84 -5.48 -9.77 -5.34
CA LEU A 84 -5.13 -10.32 -4.04
C LEU A 84 -5.29 -11.85 -4.08
N THR A 85 -4.23 -12.55 -3.70
CA THR A 85 -4.20 -14.00 -3.60
C THR A 85 -3.77 -14.45 -2.21
N ARG A 86 -4.23 -15.63 -1.78
CA ARG A 86 -3.75 -16.35 -0.61
C ARG A 86 -3.05 -17.62 -1.05
N THR A 87 -1.94 -17.98 -0.41
CA THR A 87 -1.30 -19.28 -0.58
C THR A 87 -2.03 -20.33 0.26
N ASP A 88 -2.43 -21.44 -0.37
CA ASP A 88 -3.02 -22.59 0.32
C ASP A 88 -1.97 -23.52 0.95
N GLU A 89 -2.41 -24.58 1.63
CA GLU A 89 -1.55 -25.57 2.29
C GLU A 89 -0.63 -26.32 1.32
N GLN A 90 -0.99 -26.38 0.03
CA GLN A 90 -0.20 -27.02 -1.03
C GLN A 90 0.77 -26.04 -1.71
N GLY A 91 0.77 -24.76 -1.30
CA GLY A 91 1.60 -23.71 -1.90
C GLY A 91 0.99 -23.03 -3.13
N ASN A 92 -0.23 -23.39 -3.52
CA ASN A 92 -0.89 -22.79 -4.68
C ASN A 92 -1.49 -21.43 -4.33
N LYS A 93 -1.48 -20.51 -5.31
CA LYS A 93 -2.12 -19.19 -5.18
C LYS A 93 -3.60 -19.30 -5.47
N VAL A 94 -4.42 -19.12 -4.45
CA VAL A 94 -5.88 -19.03 -4.54
C VAL A 94 -6.28 -17.56 -4.64
N LYS A 95 -7.02 -17.20 -5.69
CA LYS A 95 -7.52 -15.84 -5.90
C LYS A 95 -8.59 -15.49 -4.87
N ILE A 96 -8.44 -14.36 -4.19
CA ILE A 96 -9.44 -13.80 -3.27
C ILE A 96 -10.28 -12.74 -4.00
N ILE A 97 -9.63 -11.73 -4.56
CA ILE A 97 -10.28 -10.62 -5.26
C ILE A 97 -9.37 -10.07 -6.35
N GLU A 98 -9.98 -9.55 -7.42
CA GLU A 98 -9.29 -8.93 -8.56
C GLU A 98 -10.05 -7.65 -8.90
N ASP A 99 -9.32 -6.55 -9.09
CA ASP A 99 -9.94 -5.30 -9.52
C ASP A 99 -10.45 -5.38 -10.96
N ALA A 100 -11.51 -4.64 -11.24
CA ALA A 100 -12.08 -4.57 -12.59
C ALA A 100 -11.08 -3.95 -13.57
N LYS A 101 -10.80 -4.66 -14.67
CA LYS A 101 -9.93 -4.17 -15.75
C LYS A 101 -10.66 -3.09 -16.54
N MET A 102 -10.18 -1.83 -16.48
CA MET A 102 -10.71 -0.77 -17.34
C MET A 102 -10.15 -0.94 -18.76
N LYS A 103 -11.03 -1.16 -19.75
CA LYS A 103 -10.69 -1.04 -21.17
C LYS A 103 -10.41 0.44 -21.48
N ASN A 104 -9.18 0.78 -21.85
CA ASN A 104 -8.76 2.04 -22.49
C ASN A 104 -8.41 3.28 -21.63
N SER A 105 -7.82 3.13 -20.45
CA SER A 105 -7.11 4.27 -19.82
C SER A 105 -5.73 3.83 -19.32
N LYS A 106 -4.78 4.78 -19.21
CA LYS A 106 -3.46 4.54 -18.61
C LYS A 106 -3.70 4.04 -17.17
N SER A 107 -3.71 2.72 -17.02
CA SER A 107 -4.25 1.96 -15.87
C SER A 107 -3.55 2.18 -14.53
N TYR A 108 -2.56 3.08 -14.47
CA TYR A 108 -1.69 3.23 -13.30
C TYR A 108 -2.39 3.92 -12.12
N TYR A 109 -3.42 4.73 -12.37
CA TYR A 109 -4.18 5.42 -11.30
C TYR A 109 -5.46 4.70 -10.88
N GLY A 110 -5.91 3.70 -11.66
CA GLY A 110 -7.00 2.78 -11.34
C GLY A 110 -8.35 3.41 -10.93
N PRO A 111 -9.39 2.59 -10.70
CA PRO A 111 -10.66 3.02 -10.08
C PRO A 111 -10.50 3.41 -8.60
N SER A 112 -9.30 3.27 -8.02
CA SER A 112 -9.02 3.52 -6.61
C SER A 112 -9.15 5.00 -6.23
N HIS A 113 -8.87 5.93 -7.16
CA HIS A 113 -9.02 7.35 -6.90
C HIS A 113 -10.47 7.75 -6.64
N SER A 114 -11.42 7.27 -7.45
CA SER A 114 -12.83 7.57 -7.23
C SER A 114 -13.35 6.91 -5.94
N LYS A 115 -12.88 5.70 -5.61
CA LYS A 115 -13.18 5.03 -4.33
C LYS A 115 -12.65 5.84 -3.13
N LEU A 116 -11.40 6.30 -3.18
CA LEU A 116 -10.79 7.10 -2.10
C LEU A 116 -11.47 8.45 -1.93
N ILE A 117 -11.81 9.13 -3.04
CA ILE A 117 -12.57 10.39 -3.00
C ILE A 117 -13.96 10.16 -2.39
N ALA A 118 -14.66 9.10 -2.79
CA ALA A 118 -15.96 8.75 -2.21
C ALA A 118 -15.85 8.48 -0.70
N GLN A 119 -14.87 7.67 -0.28
CA GLN A 119 -14.61 7.39 1.14
C GLN A 119 -14.30 8.67 1.94
N PHE A 120 -13.53 9.60 1.36
CA PHE A 120 -13.25 10.89 1.99
C PHE A 120 -14.54 11.68 2.24
N TYR A 121 -15.42 11.80 1.24
CA TYR A 121 -16.70 12.50 1.40
C TYR A 121 -17.67 11.79 2.34
N GLU A 122 -17.73 10.45 2.33
CA GLU A 122 -18.53 9.67 3.27
C GLU A 122 -18.07 9.89 4.72
N SER A 123 -16.75 9.88 4.97
CA SER A 123 -16.19 10.12 6.30
C SER A 123 -16.50 11.53 6.83
N TYR A 124 -16.42 12.56 5.96
CA TYR A 124 -16.76 13.94 6.31
C TYR A 124 -18.25 14.10 6.66
N CYS A 125 -19.14 13.43 5.91
CA CYS A 125 -20.57 13.46 6.16
C CYS A 125 -20.91 12.78 7.49
N MET A 126 -20.29 11.62 7.78
CA MET A 126 -20.41 10.92 9.05
C MET A 126 -19.92 11.76 10.24
N ILE A 127 -18.74 12.37 10.15
CA ILE A 127 -18.18 13.22 11.23
C ILE A 127 -19.10 14.41 11.54
N THR A 128 -19.68 15.03 10.50
CA THR A 128 -20.62 16.15 10.65
C THR A 128 -21.91 15.70 11.35
N ILE A 129 -22.44 14.53 11.00
CA ILE A 129 -23.64 13.96 11.63
C ILE A 129 -23.37 13.56 13.09
N THR A 130 -22.23 12.94 13.40
CA THR A 130 -21.87 12.58 14.78
C THR A 130 -21.67 13.82 15.65
N SER A 131 -21.02 14.87 15.13
CA SER A 131 -20.87 16.14 15.86
C SER A 131 -22.19 16.87 16.08
N PHE A 132 -23.12 16.80 15.11
CA PHE A 132 -24.47 17.36 15.25
C PHE A 132 -25.31 16.59 16.28
N MET A 133 -25.27 15.24 16.25
CA MET A 133 -25.97 14.38 17.20
C MET A 133 -25.46 14.56 18.64
N LEU A 134 -24.14 14.70 18.84
CA LEU A 134 -23.59 15.02 20.17
C LEU A 134 -24.06 16.39 20.68
N LYS A 135 -24.11 17.42 19.81
CA LYS A 135 -24.63 18.74 20.19
C LYS A 135 -26.12 18.73 20.53
N MET A 136 -26.94 17.95 19.80
CA MET A 136 -28.36 17.77 20.13
C MET A 136 -28.55 17.05 21.47
N HIS A 137 -27.75 16.03 21.77
CA HIS A 137 -27.88 15.28 23.02
C HIS A 137 -27.56 16.14 24.25
N TYR A 138 -26.59 17.05 24.15
CA TYR A 138 -26.27 18.02 25.22
C TYR A 138 -27.37 19.06 25.45
N HIS A 139 -28.16 19.41 24.43
CA HIS A 139 -29.28 20.36 24.57
C HIS A 139 -30.59 19.74 25.05
N LEU A 140 -30.72 18.41 25.03
CA LEU A 140 -31.88 17.68 25.58
C LEU A 140 -31.70 17.27 27.05
N LEU A 141 -30.51 17.47 27.62
CA LEU A 141 -30.14 17.14 29.01
C LEU A 141 -30.00 18.39 29.92
N LEU A 142 -30.40 19.56 29.43
CA LEU A 142 -30.56 20.81 30.18
C LEU A 142 -32.02 21.25 30.12
#